data_AF-A0A2U3PW03-F1
#
_entry.id   AF-A0A2U3PW03-F1
#
_cell.length_a   1.000
_cell.length_b   1.000
_cell.length_c   1.000
_cell.angle_alpha   90.00
_cell.angle_beta   90.00
_cell.angle_gamma   90.00
#
_symmetry.space_group_name_H-M   'P 1'
#
loop_
_entity.id
_entity.type
_entity.pdbx_description
1 polymer ?
#
loop_
_entity_poly.entity_id
_entity_poly.type
_entity_poly.pdbx_seq_one_letter_code
_entity_poly.pdbx_strand_id
1 'polypeptide(L)' 'MTRHLESYRYEIQYSDDADFVTYQRKSSDGVWQTVSAWMILNSADD' A
#
# COMPACT_ATOMS: atom_id res chain seq x y z
N MET A 1 -18.41 -23.26 -11.35
CA MET A 1 -17.27 -22.30 -11.39
C MET A 1 -17.04 -21.81 -9.97
N THR A 2 -16.13 -22.43 -9.24
CA THR A 2 -15.73 -21.96 -7.91
C THR A 2 -14.89 -20.70 -8.10
N ARG A 3 -15.46 -19.53 -7.77
CA ARG A 3 -14.69 -18.29 -7.73
C ARG A 3 -13.66 -18.45 -6.61
N HIS A 4 -12.39 -18.56 -6.98
CA HIS A 4 -11.30 -18.43 -6.00
C HIS A 4 -11.35 -17.00 -5.48
N LEU A 5 -11.85 -16.85 -4.25
CA LEU A 5 -11.84 -15.56 -3.58
C LEU A 5 -10.41 -15.34 -3.08
N GLU A 6 -9.59 -14.74 -3.93
CA GLU A 6 -8.22 -14.37 -3.57
C GLU A 6 -8.27 -13.34 -2.44
N SER A 7 -7.81 -13.74 -1.26
CA SER A 7 -7.81 -12.88 -0.07
C SER A 7 -6.58 -11.98 -0.10
N TYR A 8 -6.77 -10.67 -0.20
CA TYR A 8 -5.69 -9.69 -0.17
C TYR A 8 -5.57 -9.05 1.21
N ARG A 9 -4.34 -8.70 1.60
CA ARG A 9 -4.06 -7.85 2.76
C ARG A 9 -3.38 -6.58 2.29
N TYR A 10 -3.66 -5.50 3.01
CA TYR A 10 -3.14 -4.17 2.73
C TYR A 10 -2.45 -3.62 3.98
N GLU A 11 -1.34 -2.92 3.78
CA GLU A 11 -0.59 -2.25 4.83
C GLU A 11 -0.20 -0.85 4.35
N ILE A 12 -0.24 0.13 5.25
CA ILE A 12 0.12 1.51 4.98
C ILE A 12 1.28 1.85 5.92
N GLN A 13 2.37 2.37 5.37
CA GLN A 13 3.55 2.74 6.11
C GLN A 13 3.95 4.18 5.80
N TYR A 14 4.44 4.88 6.82
CA TYR A 14 5.10 6.17 6.66
C TYR A 14 6.54 5.95 6.20
N SER A 15 6.97 6.65 5.15
CA SER A 15 8.35 6.63 4.67
C SER A 15 8.89 8.04 4.53
N ASP A 16 10.21 8.20 4.65
CA ASP A 16 10.87 9.49 4.49
C ASP A 16 10.83 9.99 3.03
N ASP A 17 11.03 9.09 2.06
CA ASP A 17 10.93 9.39 0.63
C ASP A 17 9.50 9.64 0.13
N ALA A 18 8.50 9.15 0.86
CA ALA A 18 7.09 9.32 0.52
C ALA A 18 6.26 9.27 1.79
N ASP A 19 5.57 10.37 2.09
CA ASP A 19 4.76 10.56 3.31
C ASP A 19 3.88 9.34 3.61
N PHE A 20 3.32 8.68 2.59
CA PHE A 20 2.70 7.36 2.74
C PHE A 20 3.01 6.42 1.58
N VAL A 21 3.35 5.17 1.92
CA VAL A 21 3.48 4.05 0.99
C VAL A 21 2.46 2.98 1.34
N THR A 22 1.75 2.47 0.33
CA THR A 22 0.79 1.37 0.48
C THR A 22 1.33 0.09 -0.13
N TYR A 23 1.21 -1.00 0.61
CA TYR A 23 1.60 -2.33 0.18
C TYR A 23 0.37 -3.24 0.11
N GLN A 24 0.39 -4.18 -0.83
CA GLN A 24 -0.54 -5.29 -0.87
C GLN A 24 0.21 -6.60 -0.86
N ARG A 25 -0.44 -7.64 -0.35
CA ARG A 25 -0.02 -9.01 -0.59
C ARG A 25 -1.21 -9.93 -0.79
N LYS A 26 -1.00 -10.98 -1.57
CA LYS A 26 -1.90 -12.14 -1.53
C LYS A 26 -1.67 -12.88 -0.22
N SER A 27 -2.75 -13.25 0.46
CA SER A 27 -2.66 -14.01 1.71
C SER A 27 -1.98 -15.37 1.51
N SER A 28 -1.98 -15.88 0.27
CA SER A 28 -1.40 -17.18 -0.11
C SER A 28 0.10 -17.12 -0.41
N ASP A 29 0.59 -15.99 -0.91
CA ASP A 29 1.96 -15.86 -1.44
C ASP A 29 2.91 -15.25 -0.41
N GLY A 30 2.38 -14.47 0.54
CA GLY A 30 3.16 -13.89 1.64
C GLY A 30 4.06 -12.72 1.25
N VAL A 31 4.32 -12.51 -0.04
CA VAL A 31 5.15 -11.42 -0.57
C VAL A 31 4.37 -10.11 -0.62
N TRP A 32 4.94 -9.06 -0.02
CA TRP A 32 4.43 -7.70 -0.11
C TRP A 32 4.93 -7.00 -1.37
N GLN A 33 4.03 -6.27 -2.03
CA GLN A 33 4.30 -5.48 -3.22
C GLN A 33 3.80 -4.05 -2.99
N THR A 34 4.57 -3.06 -3.45
CA THR A 34 4.16 -1.65 -3.42
C THR A 34 3.05 -1.40 -4.44
N VAL A 35 1.96 -0.79 -3.98
CA VAL A 35 0.81 -0.46 -4.84
C VAL A 35 0.78 1.01 -5.18
N SER A 36 1.05 1.87 -4.20
CA SER A 36 1.05 3.32 -4.40
C SER A 36 1.94 3.99 -3.37
N ALA A 37 2.49 5.14 -3.75
CA ALA A 37 3.22 6.03 -2.86
C ALA A 37 2.72 7.45 -3.11
N TRP A 38 2.44 8.19 -2.03
CA TRP A 38 1.86 9.53 -2.10
C TRP A 38 2.61 10.41 -1.12
N MET A 39 2.91 11.63 -1.56
CA MET A 39 3.39 12.69 -0.67
C MET A 39 2.22 13.62 -0.41
N ILE A 40 1.96 13.92 0.86
CA ILE A 40 1.05 15.01 1.19
C ILE A 40 1.86 16.30 1.02
N LEU A 41 1.51 17.10 0.01
CA LEU A 41 2.04 18.44 -0.12
C LEU A 41 1.45 19.28 1.02
N ASN A 42 2.22 19.46 2.09
CA ASN A 42 1.90 20.50 3.05
C ASN A 42 2.14 21.82 2.31
N SER A 43 1.07 22.53 1.96
CA SER A 43 1.15 23.90 1.45
C SER A 43 1.64 24.77 2.61
N ALA A 44 2.96 24.78 2.81
CA ALA A 44 3.65 25.77 3.60
C ALA A 44 3.61 27.08 2.81
N ASP A 45 2.49 27.78 2.92
CA ASP A 45 2.41 29.21 2.67
C ASP A 45 1.57 29.78 3.83
N ASP A 46 2.29 30.17 4.89
CA ASP A 46 1.83 31.16 5.88
C ASP A 46 2.16 32.55 5.32
#